data_AF-A0A378N9V3-F1
#
_entry.id   AF-A0A378N9V3-F1
#
_cell.length_a   1.000
_cell.length_b   1.000
_cell.length_c   1.000
_cell.angle_alpha   90.00
_cell.angle_beta   90.00
_cell.angle_gamma   90.00
#
_symmetry.space_group_name_H-M   'P 1'
#
loop_
_entity.id
_entity.type
_entity.pdbx_description
1 polymer ?
#
loop_
_entity_poly.entity_id
_entity_poly.type
_entity_poly.pdbx_seq_one_letter_code
_entity_poly.pdbx_strand_id
1 'polypeptide(L)' 'MTAIITPHKEGTLPLHFYYQSPEGRVLLKGGVEWRISPNEAMFSELKALLGENSVELEFE' A
#
# COMPACT_ATOMS: atom_id res chain seq x y z
N MET A 1 0.33 10.07 2.85
CA MET A 1 0.04 8.78 2.18
C MET A 1 -0.30 8.96 0.70
N THR A 2 -1.26 9.82 0.33
CA THR A 2 -1.60 10.10 -1.08
C THR A 2 -0.44 10.68 -1.89
N ALA A 3 0.41 11.53 -1.31
CA ALA A 3 1.55 12.12 -2.00
C ALA A 3 2.60 11.10 -2.52
N ILE A 4 2.74 9.96 -1.85
CA ILE A 4 3.70 8.89 -2.22
C ILE A 4 3.07 7.94 -3.23
N ILE A 5 1.75 7.70 -3.11
CA ILE A 5 1.03 6.78 -4.00
C ILE A 5 0.72 7.43 -5.35
N THR A 6 0.40 8.74 -5.36
CA THR A 6 0.01 9.49 -6.57
C THR A 6 1.01 9.39 -7.73
N PRO A 7 2.34 9.55 -7.54
CA PRO A 7 3.30 9.44 -8.64
C PRO A 7 3.46 8.01 -9.19
N HIS A 8 2.95 7.00 -8.48
CA HIS A 8 3.03 5.60 -8.87
C HIS A 8 1.69 5.01 -9.30
N LYS A 9 0.64 5.84 -9.39
CA LYS A 9 -0.67 5.46 -9.93
C LYS A 9 -0.56 5.05 -11.40
N GLU A 10 -1.58 4.32 -11.87
CA GLU A 10 -1.66 3.74 -13.24
C GLU A 10 -0.80 2.50 -13.46
N GLY A 11 -0.47 1.77 -12.40
CA GLY A 11 0.20 0.48 -12.56
C GLY A 11 -0.75 -0.70 -12.64
N THR A 12 -0.19 -1.89 -12.42
CA THR A 12 -0.91 -3.16 -12.55
C THR A 12 -1.25 -3.80 -11.21
N LEU A 13 -0.56 -3.44 -10.14
CA LEU A 13 -0.72 -4.08 -8.83
C LEU A 13 -1.77 -3.37 -7.97
N PRO A 14 -2.80 -4.07 -7.44
CA PRO A 14 -3.80 -3.47 -6.57
C PRO A 14 -3.22 -3.17 -5.17
N LEU A 15 -3.48 -1.96 -4.65
CA LEU A 15 -3.20 -1.64 -3.25
C LEU A 15 -4.30 -2.15 -2.33
N HIS A 16 -3.87 -2.81 -1.26
CA HIS A 16 -4.69 -3.19 -0.12
C HIS A 16 -4.23 -2.43 1.12
N PHE A 17 -5.18 -1.94 1.90
CA PHE A 17 -4.90 -1.28 3.17
C PHE A 17 -5.45 -2.14 4.31
N TYR A 18 -4.56 -2.60 5.17
CA TYR A 18 -4.94 -3.29 6.40
C TYR A 18 -5.02 -2.28 7.53
N TYR A 19 -6.22 -2.11 8.07
CA TYR A 19 -6.43 -1.36 9.30
C TYR A 19 -6.60 -2.36 10.45
N GLN A 20 -5.71 -2.30 11.43
CA GLN A 20 -5.79 -3.12 12.64
C GLN A 20 -6.01 -2.23 13.85
N SER A 21 -7.07 -2.51 14.59
CA SER A 21 -7.41 -1.85 15.84
C SER A 21 -7.73 -2.90 16.91
N PRO A 22 -7.78 -2.52 18.20
CA PRO A 22 -8.18 -3.43 19.27
C PRO A 22 -9.58 -4.04 19.06
N GLU A 23 -10.44 -3.35 18.33
CA GLU A 23 -11.83 -3.73 18.07
C GLU A 23 -11.98 -4.66 16.86
N GLY A 24 -10.94 -4.77 16.02
CA GLY A 24 -10.96 -5.64 14.86
C GLY A 24 -9.98 -5.25 13.75
N ARG A 25 -9.94 -6.10 12.72
CA ARG A 25 -9.14 -5.90 11.51
C ARG A 25 -10.06 -5.69 10.30
N VAL A 26 -9.76 -4.66 9.51
CA VAL A 26 -10.46 -4.34 8.27
C VAL A 26 -9.48 -4.37 7.11
N LEU A 27 -9.81 -5.08 6.05
CA LEU A 27 -9.10 -5.07 4.78
C LEU A 27 -9.87 -4.16 3.81
N LEU A 28 -9.26 -3.04 3.45
CA LEU A 28 -9.76 -2.11 2.44
C LEU A 28 -9.06 -2.40 1.12
N LYS A 29 -9.83 -2.94 0.16
CA LYS A 29 -9.34 -3.18 -1.20
C LYS A 29 -9.56 -1.92 -2.03
N GLY A 30 -8.48 -1.27 -2.47
CA GLY A 30 -8.57 0.00 -3.20
C GLY A 30 -9.25 -0.11 -4.57
N GLY A 31 -9.33 -1.31 -5.16
CA GLY A 31 -9.95 -1.48 -6.47
C GLY A 31 -9.11 -0.90 -7.62
N VAL A 32 -9.72 -0.68 -8.79
CA VAL A 32 -9.02 -0.29 -10.03
C VAL A 32 -8.31 1.07 -9.92
N GLU A 33 -8.88 2.02 -9.18
CA GLU A 33 -8.33 3.38 -9.06
C GLU A 33 -7.07 3.47 -8.18
N TRP A 34 -6.76 2.38 -7.46
CA TRP A 34 -5.63 2.26 -6.56
C TRP A 34 -4.59 1.25 -7.05
N ARG A 35 -4.52 1.06 -8.37
CA ARG A 35 -3.45 0.28 -8.98
C ARG A 35 -2.18 1.11 -9.12
N ILE A 36 -1.08 0.53 -8.67
CA ILE A 36 0.24 1.15 -8.70
C ILE A 36 1.28 0.28 -9.38
N SER A 37 2.35 0.92 -9.84
CA SER A 37 3.58 0.27 -10.25
C SER A 37 4.60 0.50 -9.14
N PRO A 38 4.69 -0.42 -8.16
CA PRO A 38 5.55 -0.21 -7.02
C PRO A 38 7.02 -0.22 -7.47
N ASN A 39 7.81 0.65 -6.87
CA ASN A 39 9.25 0.71 -7.04
C ASN A 39 9.94 0.65 -5.68
N GLU A 40 11.25 0.41 -5.68
CA GLU A 40 12.03 0.27 -4.44
C GLU A 40 11.98 1.54 -3.57
N ALA A 41 11.97 2.72 -4.20
CA ALA A 41 11.87 4.01 -3.52
C ALA A 41 10.54 4.15 -2.74
N MET A 42 9.42 3.77 -3.36
CA MET A 42 8.09 3.80 -2.77
C MET A 42 8.00 2.85 -1.57
N PHE A 43 8.58 1.65 -1.67
CA PHE A 43 8.67 0.74 -0.53
C PHE A 43 9.48 1.34 0.62
N SER A 44 10.63 1.95 0.31
CA SER A 44 11.48 2.59 1.31
C SER A 44 10.73 3.72 2.03
N GLU A 45 10.04 4.61 1.30
CA GLU A 45 9.26 5.69 1.90
C GLU A 45 8.05 5.19 2.69
N LEU A 46 7.33 4.18 2.19
CA LEU A 46 6.20 3.58 2.91
C LEU A 46 6.65 2.88 4.20
N LYS A 47 7.78 2.16 4.16
CA LYS A 47 8.37 1.53 5.34
C LYS A 47 8.87 2.57 6.34
N ALA A 48 9.44 3.68 5.88
CA ALA A 48 9.85 4.78 6.75
C ALA A 48 8.65 5.44 7.46
N LEU A 49 7.49 5.52 6.80
CA LEU A 49 6.28 6.14 7.37
C LEU A 49 5.43 5.21 8.23
N LEU A 50 5.24 3.96 7.80
CA LEU A 50 4.34 2.99 8.43
C LEU A 50 5.08 1.97 9.30
N GLY A 51 6.41 1.90 9.18
CA GLY A 51 7.25 0.86 9.77
C GLY A 51 7.54 -0.28 8.80
N GLU A 52 8.72 -0.90 8.94
CA GLU A 52 9.21 -1.95 8.01
C GLU A 52 8.30 -3.18 7.90
N ASN A 53 7.55 -3.49 8.96
CA ASN A 53 6.63 -4.64 9.02
C ASN A 53 5.23 -4.32 8.51
N SER A 54 4.94 -3.07 8.17
CA SER A 54 3.59 -2.63 7.76
C SER A 54 3.41 -2.61 6.24
N VAL A 55 4.45 -2.98 5.47
CA VAL A 55 4.45 -2.95 4.01
C VAL A 55 4.92 -4.30 3.49
N GLU A 56 4.00 -5.06 2.91
CA GLU A 56 4.24 -6.40 2.38
C GLU A 56 3.81 -6.46 0.91
N LEU A 57 4.54 -7.27 0.13
CA LEU A 57 4.16 -7.65 -1.23
C LEU A 57 3.50 -9.02 -1.18
N GLU A 58 2.20 -9.06 -1.48
CA GLU A 58 1.48 -10.32 -1.68
C GLU A 58 1.59 -10.72 -3.16
N PHE A 59 2.15 -11.91 -3.43
CA PHE A 59 2.15 -12.53 -4.75
C PHE A 59 1.20 -13.74 -4.70
N GLU A 60 0.22 -13.80 -5.60
CA GLU A 60 -0.64 -14.99 -5.82
C GLU A 60 0.10 -16.08 -6.60
#